data_AF-A0A346PH57-F1
#
_entry.id   AF-A0A346PH57-F1
#
_cell.length_a   1.000
_cell.length_b   1.000
_cell.length_c   1.000
_cell.angle_alpha   90.00
_cell.angle_beta   90.00
_cell.angle_gamma   90.00
#
_symmetry.space_group_name_H-M   'P 1'
#
loop_
_entity.id
_entity.type
_entity.pdbx_description
1 polymer ?
#
loop_
_entity_poly.entity_id
_entity_poly.type
_entity_poly.pdbx_seq_one_letter_code
_entity_poly.pdbx_strand_id
1 'polypeptide(L)' 'MLALVIGLGLVALGLAGVRYAPAIVQAQHRQRMTPIDADEINDEDRVRVTKGTAVAVALLGVGLVAYTVV' A
#
# COMPACT_ATOMS: atom_id res chain seq x y z
N MET A 1 22.97 9.79 -5.46
CA MET A 1 22.01 10.75 -4.86
C MET A 1 20.62 10.67 -5.50
N LEU A 2 20.47 10.60 -6.82
CA LEU A 2 19.17 10.49 -7.50
C LEU A 2 18.29 9.33 -6.97
N ALA A 3 18.84 8.13 -6.85
CA ALA A 3 18.11 6.95 -6.36
C ALA A 3 17.56 7.14 -4.93
N LEU A 4 18.30 7.85 -4.06
CA LEU A 4 17.88 8.15 -2.70
C LEU A 4 16.72 9.16 -2.69
N VAL A 5 16.78 10.18 -3.55
CA VAL A 5 15.70 11.16 -3.71
C VAL A 5 14.42 10.50 -4.25
N ILE A 6 14.55 9.63 -5.25
CA ILE A 6 13.43 8.85 -5.80
C ILE A 6 12.85 7.92 -4.73
N GLY A 7 13.71 7.22 -3.99
CA GLY A 7 13.29 6.33 -2.90
C GLY A 7 12.51 7.07 -1.81
N LEU A 8 13.03 8.22 -1.34
CA LEU A 8 12.32 9.06 -0.37
C LEU A 8 10.99 9.58 -0.92
N GLY A 9 10.95 9.98 -2.20
CA GLY A 9 9.72 10.40 -2.87
C GLY A 9 8.66 9.30 -2.90
N LEU A 10 9.05 8.06 -3.23
CA LEU A 10 8.16 6.90 -3.23
C LEU A 10 7.66 6.57 -1.83
N VAL A 11 8.52 6.65 -0.81
CA VAL A 11 8.12 6.44 0.60
C VAL A 11 7.12 7.51 1.04
N ALA A 12 7.40 8.79 0.77
CA ALA A 12 6.50 9.89 1.09
C ALA A 12 5.14 9.75 0.38
N LEU A 13 5.16 9.38 -0.91
CA LEU A 13 3.95 9.12 -1.69
C LEU A 13 3.15 7.94 -1.13
N GLY A 14 3.82 6.85 -0.75
CA GLY A 14 3.18 5.70 -0.10
C GLY A 14 2.50 6.07 1.22
N LEU A 15 3.19 6.83 2.07
CA LEU A 15 2.62 7.32 3.33
C LEU A 15 1.43 8.26 3.12
N ALA A 16 1.51 9.16 2.14
CA ALA A 16 0.39 10.01 1.76
C ALA A 16 -0.79 9.17 1.26
N GLY A 17 -0.54 8.18 0.41
CA GLY A 17 -1.55 7.25 -0.09
C GLY A 17 -2.27 6.50 1.03
N VAL A 18 -1.54 5.96 2.01
CA VAL A 18 -2.13 5.29 3.19
C VAL A 18 -3.02 6.24 3.99
N ARG A 19 -2.60 7.50 4.17
CA ARG A 19 -3.40 8.51 4.87
C ARG A 19 -4.69 8.88 4.13
N TYR A 20 -4.65 8.95 2.80
CA TYR A 20 -5.80 9.35 1.98
C TYR A 20 -6.69 8.18 1.55
N ALA A 21 -6.22 6.94 1.62
CA ALA A 21 -6.96 5.75 1.22
C ALA A 21 -8.38 5.66 1.83
N PRO A 22 -8.60 5.94 3.14
CA PRO A 22 -9.95 5.91 3.70
C PRO A 22 -10.90 6.93 3.07
N ALA A 23 -10.40 8.13 2.74
CA ALA A 23 -11.21 9.18 2.12
C ALA A 23 -11.59 8.82 0.68
N ILE A 24 -10.67 8.17 -0.06
CA ILE A 24 -10.92 7.67 -1.41
C ILE A 24 -11.98 6.56 -1.37
N VAL A 25 -11.84 5.60 -0.46
CA VAL A 25 -12.81 4.51 -0.28
C VAL A 25 -14.19 5.05 0.09
N GLN A 26 -14.28 6.02 1.01
CA GLN A 26 -15.55 6.67 1.35
C GLN A 26 -16.16 7.43 0.15
N ALA A 27 -15.35 8.08 -0.68
CA ALA A 27 -15.82 8.73 -1.89
C ALA A 27 -16.36 7.71 -2.92
N GLN A 28 -15.66 6.59 -3.11
CA GLN A 28 -16.09 5.50 -3.99
C GLN A 28 -17.37 4.82 -3.48
N HIS A 29 -17.49 4.64 -2.16
CA HIS A 29 -18.70 4.08 -1.56
C HIS A 29 -19.92 4.97 -1.80
N ARG A 30 -19.77 6.30 -1.64
CA ARG A 30 -20.82 7.28 -2.00
C ARG A 30 -21.23 7.23 -3.47
N GLN A 31 -20.30 6.85 -4.35
CA GLN A 31 -20.54 6.72 -5.79
C GLN A 31 -21.00 5.31 -6.19
N ARG A 32 -21.22 4.39 -5.23
CA ARG A 32 -21.47 2.96 -5.47
C ARG A 32 -20.45 2.30 -6.40
N MET A 33 -19.21 2.79 -6.37
CA MET A 33 -18.09 2.27 -7.15
C MET A 33 -17.27 1.22 -6.39
N THR A 34 -17.57 0.98 -5.11
CA THR A 34 -16.97 -0.10 -4.34
C THR A 34 -17.66 -1.42 -4.68
N PRO A 35 -16.95 -2.43 -5.22
CA PRO A 35 -17.54 -3.73 -5.57
C PRO A 35 -17.95 -4.58 -4.37
N ILE A 36 -17.52 -4.20 -3.16
CA ILE A 36 -17.75 -4.90 -1.90
C ILE A 36 -18.21 -3.85 -0.88
N ASP A 37 -19.28 -4.13 -0.15
CA ASP A 37 -19.72 -3.27 0.93
C ASP A 37 -18.77 -3.38 2.12
N ALA A 38 -18.46 -2.25 2.76
CA ALA A 38 -17.45 -2.20 3.83
C ALA A 38 -17.80 -3.11 5.02
N ASP A 39 -19.08 -3.45 5.17
CA ASP A 39 -19.66 -4.30 6.20
C ASP A 39 -19.43 -5.81 5.94
N GLU A 40 -19.09 -6.17 4.70
CA GLU A 40 -18.83 -7.56 4.27
C GLU A 40 -17.39 -8.01 4.51
N ILE A 41 -16.47 -7.07 4.75
CA ILE A 41 -15.04 -7.36 4.93
C ILE A 41 -14.75 -7.61 6.41
N ASN A 42 -14.48 -8.87 6.75
CA ASN A 42 -14.04 -9.27 8.08
C ASN A 42 -12.68 -8.61 8.44
N ASP A 43 -12.55 -8.14 9.69
CA ASP A 43 -11.32 -7.54 10.21
C ASP A 43 -10.12 -8.48 10.11
N GLU A 44 -10.34 -9.79 10.24
CA GLU A 44 -9.28 -10.80 10.12
C GLU A 44 -8.68 -10.83 8.70
N ASP A 45 -9.51 -10.68 7.67
CA ASP A 45 -9.06 -10.61 6.28
C ASP A 45 -8.29 -9.31 6.00
N ARG A 46 -8.73 -8.17 6.57
CA ARG A 46 -7.99 -6.91 6.47
C ARG A 46 -6.58 -7.03 7.03
N VAL A 47 -6.45 -7.64 8.21
CA VAL A 47 -5.15 -7.87 8.85
C VAL A 47 -4.29 -8.81 8.02
N ARG A 48 -4.88 -9.90 7.50
CA ARG A 48 -4.17 -10.88 6.66
C ARG A 48 -3.64 -10.25 5.38
N VAL A 49 -4.47 -9.49 4.66
CA VAL A 49 -4.07 -8.81 3.42
C VAL A 49 -2.99 -7.77 3.71
N THR A 50 -3.17 -6.95 4.74
CA THR A 50 -2.17 -5.94 5.13
C THR A 50 -0.81 -6.56 5.44
N LYS A 51 -0.78 -7.64 6.22
CA LYS A 51 0.46 -8.38 6.52
C LYS A 51 1.07 -8.99 5.26
N GLY A 52 0.25 -9.60 4.39
CA GLY A 52 0.70 -10.17 3.12
C GLY A 52 1.35 -9.12 2.22
N THR A 53 0.70 -7.97 2.05
CA THR A 53 1.24 -6.85 1.28
C THR A 53 2.53 -6.31 1.88
N ALA A 54 2.60 -6.15 3.21
CA ALA A 54 3.81 -5.70 3.89
C ALA A 54 4.99 -6.64 3.65
N VAL A 55 4.78 -7.95 3.73
CA VAL A 55 5.80 -8.96 3.42
C VAL A 55 6.23 -8.86 1.95
N ALA A 56 5.29 -8.76 1.01
CA ALA A 56 5.61 -8.65 -0.41
C ALA A 56 6.45 -7.40 -0.73
N VAL A 57 6.10 -6.25 -0.15
CA VAL A 57 6.87 -5.00 -0.29
C VAL A 57 8.27 -5.14 0.32
N ALA A 58 8.39 -5.76 1.49
CA ALA A 58 9.69 -6.01 2.10
C ALA A 58 10.58 -6.90 1.22
N LEU A 59 10.03 -7.98 0.66
CA LEU A 59 10.76 -8.86 -0.26
C LEU A 59 11.19 -8.14 -1.54
N LEU A 60 10.33 -7.29 -2.11
CA LEU A 60 10.69 -6.45 -3.25
C LEU A 60 11.85 -5.50 -2.91
N GLY A 61 11.80 -4.86 -1.75
CA GLY A 61 12.87 -3.98 -1.28
C GLY A 61 14.20 -4.72 -1.12
N VAL A 62 14.17 -5.89 -0.47
CA VAL A 62 15.37 -6.74 -0.31
C VAL A 62 15.90 -7.19 -1.67
N GLY A 63 15.03 -7.64 -2.58
CA GLY A 63 15.41 -8.06 -3.93
C GLY A 63 16.05 -6.93 -4.75
N LEU A 64 15.51 -5.71 -4.66
CA LEU A 64 16.10 -4.53 -5.30
C LEU A 64 17.48 -4.20 -4.73
N VAL A 65 17.65 -4.24 -3.40
CA VAL A 65 18.96 -4.01 -2.77
C VAL A 65 19.96 -5.08 -3.20
N ALA A 66 19.58 -6.36 -3.14
CA ALA A 66 20.43 -7.46 -3.56
C ALA A 66 20.85 -7.33 -5.03
N TYR A 67 19.91 -6.99 -5.93
CA TYR A 67 20.20 -6.77 -7.35
C TYR A 67 21.19 -5.63 -7.59
N THR A 68 21.18 -4.58 -6.75
CA THR A 68 22.13 -3.46 -6.89
C THR A 68 23.50 -3.72 -6.27
N VAL A 69 23.62 -4.71 -5.38
CA VAL A 69 24.89 -5.06 -4.69
C VAL A 69 25.63 -6.19 -5.40
N VAL A 70 24.93 -7.00 -6.21
CA VAL A 70 25.50 -8.02 -7.12
C VAL A 70 25.90 -7.39 -8.44
#